data_AF-A0A818LX74-F1
#
_entry.id   AF-A0A818LX74-F1
#
_cell.length_a   1.000
_cell.length_b   1.000
_cell.length_c   1.000
_cell.angle_alpha   90.00
_cell.angle_beta   90.00
_cell.angle_gamma   90.00
#
_symmetry.space_group_name_H-M   'P 1'
#
loop_
_entity.id
_entity.type
_entity.pdbx_description
1 polymer ?
#
loop_
_entity_poly.entity_id
_entity_poly.type
_entity_poly.pdbx_seq_one_letter_code
_entity_poly.pdbx_strand_id
1 'polypeptide(L)'
;MPTGGTTMDDKGFIYLMDLERHAIWQQDMTNNGSWKLIVQDERIIWGDTSDVSADGYLYVPMAQNNRIPSFNNGTNQVDKPFKIYKIKINSASSIITLNMILFLMSFFNNFFPY
;
A
#
# COMPACT_ATOMS: atom_id res chain seq x y z
N MET A 1 4.64 -10.52 -11.81
CA MET A 1 4.85 -9.34 -10.95
C MET A 1 4.56 -9.73 -9.52
N PRO A 2 5.56 -9.82 -8.64
CA PRO A 2 5.31 -9.94 -7.21
C PRO A 2 4.59 -8.67 -6.74
N THR A 3 3.50 -8.86 -6.00
CA THR A 3 2.60 -7.77 -5.59
C THR A 3 2.70 -7.56 -4.09
N GLY A 4 2.66 -6.31 -3.66
CA GLY A 4 2.49 -5.95 -2.25
C GLY A 4 1.01 -5.79 -1.92
N GLY A 5 0.72 -4.75 -1.14
CA GLY A 5 -0.63 -4.33 -0.81
C GLY A 5 -1.48 -4.06 -2.05
N THR A 6 -2.74 -4.49 -1.97
CA THR A 6 -3.76 -4.28 -3.00
C THR A 6 -5.05 -3.83 -2.32
N THR A 7 -5.79 -2.92 -2.95
CA THR A 7 -7.11 -2.48 -2.48
C THR A 7 -8.01 -2.13 -3.66
N MET A 8 -9.30 -1.94 -3.42
CA MET A 8 -10.28 -1.56 -4.43
C MET A 8 -11.17 -0.42 -3.89
N ASP A 9 -11.49 0.55 -4.73
CA ASP A 9 -12.49 1.57 -4.39
C ASP A 9 -13.91 1.16 -4.81
N ASP A 10 -14.91 1.92 -4.35
CA ASP A 10 -16.32 1.64 -4.65
C ASP A 10 -16.73 1.87 -6.12
N LYS A 11 -15.83 2.42 -6.94
CA LYS A 11 -16.03 2.60 -8.39
C LYS A 11 -15.47 1.44 -9.20
N GLY A 12 -14.88 0.43 -8.56
CA GLY A 12 -14.30 -0.72 -9.23
C GLY A 12 -12.89 -0.48 -9.75
N PHE A 13 -12.16 0.49 -9.22
CA PHE A 13 -10.73 0.62 -9.48
C PHE A 13 -9.92 -0.18 -8.45
N ILE A 14 -9.09 -1.10 -8.93
CA ILE A 14 -8.10 -1.82 -8.11
C ILE A 14 -6.81 -1.03 -8.09
N TYR A 15 -6.22 -0.82 -6.93
CA TYR A 15 -4.88 -0.25 -6.78
C TYR A 15 -3.93 -1.35 -6.31
N LEU A 16 -2.83 -1.54 -7.03
CA LEU A 16 -1.91 -2.65 -6.84
C LEU A 16 -0.47 -2.14 -6.78
N MET A 17 0.26 -2.57 -5.76
CA MET A 17 1.68 -2.31 -5.62
C MET A 17 2.51 -3.34 -6.40
N ASP A 18 3.28 -2.85 -7.36
CA ASP A 18 4.27 -3.60 -8.13
C ASP A 18 5.63 -3.45 -7.46
N LEU A 19 6.05 -4.51 -6.76
CA LEU A 19 7.28 -4.53 -5.97
C LEU A 19 8.53 -4.51 -6.84
N GLU A 20 8.44 -5.06 -8.05
CA GLU A 20 9.58 -5.16 -8.96
C GLU A 20 9.87 -3.80 -9.61
N ARG A 21 8.82 -3.02 -9.90
CA ARG A 21 8.95 -1.72 -10.57
C ARG A 21 8.92 -0.53 -9.64
N HIS A 22 8.76 -0.75 -8.33
CA HIS A 22 8.55 0.31 -7.34
C HIS A 22 7.39 1.24 -7.76
N ALA A 23 6.26 0.62 -8.12
CA ALA A 23 5.15 1.31 -8.74
C ALA A 23 3.81 0.97 -8.10
N ILE A 24 2.83 1.87 -8.28
CA ILE A 24 1.41 1.59 -8.01
C ILE A 24 0.64 1.73 -9.31
N TRP A 25 -0.08 0.68 -9.64
CA TRP A 25 -0.95 0.60 -10.79
C TRP A 25 -2.41 0.69 -10.35
N GLN A 26 -3.24 1.29 -11.20
CA GLN A 26 -4.69 1.27 -11.11
C GLN A 26 -5.23 0.39 -12.23
N GLN A 27 -6.10 -0.57 -11.90
CA GLN A 27 -6.85 -1.36 -12.87
C GLN A 27 -8.32 -0.94 -12.85
N ASP A 28 -8.88 -0.59 -14.00
CA ASP A 28 -10.30 -0.28 -14.16
C ASP A 28 -11.11 -1.54 -14.46
N MET A 29 -11.81 -2.07 -13.45
CA MET A 29 -12.64 -3.26 -13.61
C MET A 29 -13.95 -3.00 -14.35
N THR A 30 -14.33 -1.72 -14.54
CA THR A 30 -15.52 -1.35 -15.31
C THR A 30 -15.24 -1.29 -16.81
N ASN A 31 -13.96 -1.08 -17.18
CA ASN A 31 -13.50 -0.98 -18.56
C ASN A 31 -12.51 -2.09 -18.91
N ASN A 32 -12.99 -3.34 -18.87
CA ASN A 32 -12.27 -4.55 -19.30
C ASN A 32 -10.87 -4.73 -18.66
N GLY A 33 -10.66 -4.22 -17.45
CA GLY A 33 -9.41 -4.36 -16.72
C GLY A 33 -8.27 -3.52 -17.25
N SER A 34 -8.54 -2.37 -17.89
CA SER A 34 -7.49 -1.48 -18.40
C SER A 34 -6.58 -0.97 -17.27
N TRP A 35 -5.28 -0.85 -17.54
CA TRP A 35 -4.27 -0.49 -16.55
C TRP A 35 -3.76 0.95 -16.74
N LYS A 36 -3.51 1.62 -15.62
CA LYS A 36 -2.94 2.97 -15.56
C LYS A 36 -1.85 3.05 -14.48
N LEU A 37 -0.70 3.60 -14.81
CA LEU A 37 0.34 3.91 -13.82
C LEU A 37 -0.09 5.13 -12.99
N ILE A 38 -0.07 5.00 -11.66
CA ILE A 38 -0.42 6.08 -10.73
C ILE A 38 0.84 6.77 -10.21
N VAL A 39 1.81 5.98 -9.77
CA VAL A 39 3.11 6.48 -9.34
C VAL A 39 4.18 5.42 -9.59
N GLN A 40 5.38 5.86 -9.88
CA GLN A 40 6.59 5.05 -9.87
C GLN A 40 7.68 5.85 -9.15
N ASP A 41 8.21 5.30 -8.07
CA ASP A 41 9.17 5.98 -7.21
C ASP A 41 9.90 4.94 -6.35
N GLU A 42 11.23 5.03 -6.24
CA GLU A 42 12.08 4.08 -5.49
C GLU A 42 11.70 3.96 -4.00
N ARG A 43 10.99 4.97 -3.47
CA ARG A 43 10.45 4.94 -2.11
C ARG A 43 9.27 3.97 -1.95
N ILE A 44 8.64 3.55 -3.04
CA ILE A 44 7.59 2.51 -3.06
C ILE A 44 8.29 1.16 -2.93
N ILE A 45 8.53 0.78 -1.69
CA ILE A 45 9.06 -0.53 -1.31
C ILE A 45 7.96 -1.35 -0.65
N TRP A 46 8.25 -2.63 -0.38
CA TRP A 46 7.23 -3.60 0.02
C TRP A 46 6.38 -3.14 1.21
N GLY A 47 5.14 -2.75 0.91
CA GLY A 47 4.05 -2.51 1.85
C GLY A 47 3.04 -3.64 1.77
N ASP A 48 2.50 -4.07 2.91
CA ASP A 48 1.53 -5.18 2.99
C ASP A 48 0.10 -4.77 2.67
N THR A 49 -0.20 -3.48 2.78
CA THR A 49 -1.58 -2.98 2.69
C THR A 49 -1.60 -1.59 2.08
N SER A 50 -2.75 -1.23 1.53
CA SER A 50 -3.06 0.11 1.06
C SER A 50 -4.56 0.30 1.20
N ASP A 51 -5.02 1.54 1.31
CA ASP A 51 -6.44 1.80 1.46
C ASP A 51 -6.88 3.10 0.78
N VAL A 52 -8.11 3.10 0.26
CA VAL A 52 -8.71 4.24 -0.42
C VAL A 52 -9.60 5.00 0.55
N SER A 53 -9.24 6.25 0.77
CA SER A 53 -10.00 7.16 1.62
C SER A 53 -11.05 7.94 0.84
N ALA A 54 -12.13 8.28 1.53
CA ALA A 54 -13.23 9.09 1.02
C ALA A 54 -12.79 10.50 0.55
N ASP A 55 -11.65 11.02 1.04
CA ASP A 55 -11.06 12.28 0.54
C ASP A 55 -10.37 12.14 -0.84
N GLY A 56 -10.46 10.96 -1.46
CA GLY A 56 -9.92 10.66 -2.79
C GLY A 56 -8.41 10.51 -2.76
N TYR A 57 -7.90 9.79 -1.78
CA TYR A 57 -6.48 9.47 -1.65
C TYR A 57 -6.28 8.00 -1.35
N LEU A 58 -5.20 7.45 -1.88
CA LEU A 58 -4.67 6.15 -1.50
C LEU A 58 -3.64 6.36 -0.38
N TYR A 59 -3.83 5.69 0.74
CA TYR A 59 -2.87 5.63 1.84
C TYR A 59 -2.10 4.33 1.75
N VAL A 60 -0.78 4.42 1.75
CA VAL A 60 0.11 3.28 1.50
C VAL A 60 1.19 3.22 2.58
N PRO A 61 1.00 2.40 3.62
CA PRO A 61 2.04 2.10 4.59
C PRO A 61 3.23 1.36 3.95
N MET A 62 4.43 1.90 4.14
CA MET A 62 5.68 1.25 3.73
C MET A 62 6.19 0.38 4.87
N ALA A 63 5.71 -0.86 4.93
CA ALA A 63 6.10 -1.84 5.94
C ALA A 63 7.58 -2.24 5.85
N GLN A 64 8.21 -2.09 4.67
CA GLN A 64 9.60 -2.50 4.41
C GLN A 64 9.80 -4.00 4.63
N ASN A 65 8.83 -4.83 4.24
CA ASN A 65 8.90 -6.28 4.48
C ASN A 65 10.16 -6.90 3.87
N ASN A 66 10.66 -6.37 2.75
CA ASN A 66 11.93 -6.78 2.16
C ASN A 66 13.17 -6.52 3.04
N ARG A 67 13.04 -5.81 4.17
CA ARG A 67 14.14 -5.42 5.05
C ARG A 67 14.11 -6.08 6.42
N ILE A 68 13.05 -6.81 6.76
CA ILE A 68 12.98 -7.55 8.02
C ILE A 68 13.79 -8.86 7.92
N PRO A 69 14.34 -9.39 9.03
CA PRO A 69 15.18 -10.59 9.02
C PRO A 69 14.56 -11.79 8.29
N SER A 70 13.26 -12.03 8.49
CA SER A 70 12.53 -13.16 7.88
C SER A 70 12.52 -13.15 6.35
N PHE A 71 12.68 -11.98 5.73
CA PHE A 71 12.68 -11.79 4.28
C PHE A 71 14.01 -11.23 3.75
N ASN A 72 15.01 -11.07 4.62
CA ASN A 72 16.30 -10.47 4.28
C ASN A 72 17.49 -11.27 4.86
N ASN A 73 17.47 -12.59 4.65
CA ASN A 73 18.57 -13.49 5.04
C ASN A 73 19.03 -13.33 6.50
N GLY A 74 18.09 -13.13 7.43
CA GLY A 74 18.37 -12.95 8.85
C GLY A 74 18.91 -11.57 9.24
N THR A 75 19.09 -10.65 8.28
CA THR A 75 19.63 -9.30 8.53
C THR A 75 18.52 -8.27 8.62
N ASN A 76 18.48 -7.51 9.71
CA ASN A 76 17.55 -6.38 9.86
C ASN A 76 18.12 -5.13 9.17
N GLN A 77 17.39 -4.59 8.20
CA GLN A 77 17.73 -3.34 7.51
C GLN A 77 16.58 -2.32 7.54
N VAL A 78 15.59 -2.50 8.42
CA VAL A 78 14.45 -1.58 8.54
C VAL A 78 14.94 -0.16 8.86
N ASP A 79 14.48 0.81 8.08
CA ASP A 79 14.81 2.22 8.24
C ASP A 79 13.66 2.95 8.95
N LYS A 80 13.88 3.38 10.19
CA LYS A 80 12.86 4.07 11.00
C LYS A 80 13.02 5.60 10.87
N PRO A 81 11.92 6.38 10.92
CA PRO A 81 10.54 5.96 11.16
C PRO A 81 9.87 5.36 9.92
N PHE A 82 8.90 4.46 10.15
CA PHE A 82 8.01 3.98 9.08
C PHE A 82 7.25 5.15 8.45
N LYS A 83 6.98 5.03 7.15
CA LYS A 83 6.33 6.07 6.36
C LYS A 83 4.99 5.57 5.85
N ILE A 84 4.00 6.45 5.84
CA ILE A 84 2.73 6.24 5.14
C ILE A 84 2.68 7.29 4.04
N TYR A 85 2.63 6.85 2.79
CA TYR A 85 2.47 7.76 1.67
C TYR A 85 0.99 8.01 1.39
N LYS A 86 0.66 9.27 1.11
CA LYS A 86 -0.66 9.72 0.70
C LYS A 86 -0.58 10.10 -0.77
N ILE A 87 -1.31 9.38 -1.63
CA ILE A 87 -1.26 9.55 -3.09
C ILE A 87 -2.63 10.00 -3.56
N LYS A 88 -2.70 11.11 -4.30
CA LYS A 88 -3.96 11.61 -4.83
C LYS A 88 -4.44 10.67 -5.93
N ILE A 89 -5.68 10.20 -5.81
CA ILE A 89 -6.36 9.42 -6.84
C ILE A 89 -7.63 10.18 -7.24
N ASN A 90 -7.92 10.25 -8.54
CA ASN A 90 -9.09 10.95 -9.08
C ASN A 90 -10.37 10.11 -8.97
N SER A 91 -10.43 9.26 -7.94
CA SER A 91 -11.54 8.40 -7.62
C SER A 91 -11.79 8.47 -6.12
N ALA A 92 -13.06 8.55 -5.73
CA ALA A 92 -13.48 8.70 -4.35
C ALA A 92 -14.77 7.90 -4.16
N SER A 93 -14.68 6.76 -3.48
CA SER A 93 -15.07 6.59 -2.08
C SER A 93 -14.74 5.16 -1.59
N SER A 94 -14.43 5.02 -0.30
CA SER A 94 -14.63 3.81 0.49
C SER A 94 -14.70 4.17 1.98
N ILE A 95 -15.55 3.45 2.73
CA ILE A 95 -15.88 3.72 4.14
C ILE A 95 -14.68 3.35 5.02
N ILE A 96 -13.79 4.31 5.27
CA ILE A 96 -12.85 4.20 6.39
C ILE A 96 -13.64 4.43 7.67
N THR A 97 -13.83 3.37 8.45
CA THR A 97 -14.10 3.54 9.88
C THR A 97 -12.76 3.73 10.59
N LEU A 98 -12.73 4.66 11.55
CA LEU A 98 -11.56 4.98 12.40
C LEU A 98 -10.88 3.72 13.00
N ASN A 99 -11.66 2.66 13.17
CA ASN A 99 -11.25 1.35 13.67
C ASN A 99 -10.20 0.65 12.78
N MET A 100 -10.23 0.85 11.46
CA MET A 100 -9.27 0.19 10.56
C MET A 100 -7.87 0.84 10.62
N ILE A 101 -7.81 2.18 10.72
CA ILE A 101 -6.54 2.90 10.91
C ILE A 101 -5.93 2.53 12.27
N LEU A 102 -6.74 2.49 13.33
CA LEU A 102 -6.28 2.06 14.66
C LEU A 102 -5.85 0.59 14.67
N PHE A 103 -6.56 -0.28 13.95
CA PHE A 103 -6.16 -1.68 13.78
C PHE A 103 -4.81 -1.79 13.07
N LEU A 104 -4.58 -1.05 11.98
CA LEU A 104 -3.30 -1.06 11.28
C LEU A 104 -2.17 -0.54 12.16
N MET A 105 -2.36 0.58 12.85
CA MET A 105 -1.37 1.10 13.80
C MET A 105 -1.07 0.10 14.93
N SER A 106 -2.09 -0.59 15.44
CA SER A 106 -1.93 -1.64 16.45
C SER A 106 -1.24 -2.89 15.91
N PHE A 107 -1.58 -3.32 14.69
CA PHE A 107 -0.96 -4.46 14.00
C PHE A 107 0.53 -4.22 13.77
N PHE A 108 0.90 -3.04 13.25
CA PHE A 108 2.30 -2.66 13.08
C PHE A 108 3.07 -2.64 14.41
N ASN A 109 2.47 -2.11 15.48
CA ASN A 109 3.12 -2.09 16.80
C ASN A 109 3.26 -3.48 17.45
N ASN A 110 2.34 -4.42 17.18
CA ASN A 110 2.33 -5.74 17.81
C ASN A 110 3.10 -6.82 17.03
N PHE A 111 3.16 -6.73 15.70
CA PHE A 111 3.82 -7.74 14.85
C PHE A 111 5.24 -7.36 14.42
N PHE A 112 5.61 -6.08 14.55
CA PHE A 112 7.00 -5.63 14.45
C PHE A 112 7.43 -4.95 15.76
N PRO A 113 7.39 -5.66 16.90
CA PRO A 113 7.94 -5.13 18.13
C PRO A 113 9.44 -4.91 17.93
N TYR A 114 9.92 -3.80 18.49
CA TYR A 114 11.28 -3.27 18.40
C TYR A 114 12.40 -4.30 18.29
#